data_AF-A0A9X2EAK5-F1
#
_entry.id   AF-A0A9X2EAK5-F1
#
_cell.length_a   1.000
_cell.length_b   1.000
_cell.length_c   1.000
_cell.angle_alpha   90.00
_cell.angle_beta   90.00
_cell.angle_gamma   90.00
#
_symmetry.space_group_name_H-M   'P 1'
#
loop_
_entity.id
_entity.type
_entity.pdbx_description
1 polymer ?
#
loop_
_entity_poly.entity_id
_entity_poly.type
_entity_poly.pdbx_seq_one_letter_code
_entity_poly.pdbx_strand_id
1 'polypeptide(L)'
;MSPPPELDPPYVPDREVFGAFTHQEIWDRVHEALDPSALGRVADSWRRHAELLGEAFRVFSDSVNDEFARWSGHAYEVAWKSTRDFVGRGLALPEVCDTLQRLMEANAEAAQAIRNALPPPPPPYRPLDDQAAEAVHGGQRRMAYDLAAASALADARDVLTYVYNPTLPASGDRVPRFAPAQSGGLAQ
;
A
#
# COMPACT_ATOMS: atom_id res chain seq x y z
N MET A 1 22.19 -14.49 9.53
CA MET A 1 20.76 -14.56 9.17
C MET A 1 20.05 -13.59 10.10
N SER A 2 19.73 -12.39 9.63
CA SER A 2 19.01 -11.39 10.44
C SER A 2 17.63 -11.93 10.81
N PRO A 3 17.13 -11.66 12.02
CA PRO A 3 15.76 -12.04 12.36
C PRO A 3 14.78 -11.38 11.39
N PRO A 4 13.69 -12.05 11.00
CA PRO A 4 12.69 -11.46 10.13
C PRO A 4 12.13 -10.17 10.77
N PRO A 5 11.80 -9.15 9.97
CA PRO A 5 11.23 -7.92 10.50
C PRO A 5 9.96 -8.22 11.28
N GLU A 6 9.86 -7.66 12.49
CA GLU A 6 8.65 -7.73 13.31
C GLU A 6 7.54 -6.95 12.57
N LEU A 7 6.36 -7.55 12.41
CA LEU A 7 5.25 -6.96 11.66
C LEU A 7 4.25 -6.34 12.63
N ASP A 8 3.69 -5.18 12.26
CA ASP A 8 2.56 -4.63 13.00
C ASP A 8 1.30 -5.48 12.80
N PRO A 9 0.40 -5.53 13.81
CA PRO A 9 -0.89 -6.18 13.65
C PRO A 9 -1.74 -5.48 12.59
N PRO A 10 -2.67 -6.19 11.91
CA PRO A 10 -3.54 -5.58 10.91
C PRO A 10 -4.30 -4.38 11.46
N TYR A 11 -4.17 -3.22 10.81
CA TYR A 11 -4.85 -1.99 11.25
C TYR A 11 -6.35 -1.99 10.89
N VAL A 12 -6.75 -2.71 9.84
CA VAL A 12 -8.16 -2.88 9.44
C VAL A 12 -8.46 -4.38 9.28
N PRO A 13 -9.09 -5.01 10.29
CA PRO A 13 -9.34 -6.46 10.27
C PRO A 13 -10.53 -6.84 9.37
N ASP A 14 -11.48 -5.92 9.16
CA ASP A 14 -12.69 -6.18 8.39
C ASP A 14 -12.48 -5.90 6.90
N ARG A 15 -12.90 -6.82 6.04
CA ARG A 15 -12.91 -6.62 4.58
C ARG A 15 -14.16 -5.88 4.14
N GLU A 16 -14.00 -5.10 3.08
CA GLU A 16 -15.09 -4.35 2.44
C GLU A 16 -16.15 -5.31 1.86
N VAL A 17 -17.42 -4.98 2.08
CA VAL A 17 -18.57 -5.74 1.55
C VAL A 17 -19.14 -5.00 0.34
N PHE A 18 -18.82 -5.48 -0.86
CA PHE A 18 -19.17 -4.78 -2.11
C PHE A 18 -20.61 -4.95 -2.57
N GLY A 19 -21.38 -5.85 -1.94
CA GLY A 19 -22.77 -6.16 -2.32
C GLY A 19 -23.77 -5.01 -2.13
N ALA A 20 -23.41 -3.99 -1.35
CA ALA A 20 -24.27 -2.83 -1.07
C ALA A 20 -24.17 -1.72 -2.13
N PHE A 21 -23.15 -1.75 -2.99
CA PHE A 21 -22.91 -0.68 -3.96
C PHE A 21 -23.53 -0.96 -5.33
N THR A 22 -23.96 0.11 -5.98
CA THR A 22 -24.28 0.14 -7.42
C THR A 22 -23.02 0.09 -8.27
N HIS A 23 -23.16 -0.21 -9.57
CA HIS A 23 -22.01 -0.27 -10.49
C HIS A 23 -21.32 1.10 -10.60
N GLN A 24 -22.10 2.18 -10.67
CA GLN A 24 -21.57 3.54 -10.69
C GLN A 24 -20.76 3.84 -9.44
N GLU A 25 -21.29 3.52 -8.25
CA GLU A 25 -20.58 3.74 -6.98
C GLU A 25 -19.29 2.91 -6.86
N ILE A 26 -19.27 1.69 -7.39
CA ILE A 26 -18.08 0.86 -7.49
C ILE A 26 -17.06 1.52 -8.42
N TRP A 27 -17.51 1.93 -9.60
CA TRP A 27 -16.67 2.57 -10.61
C TRP A 27 -16.01 3.84 -10.10
N ASP A 28 -16.79 4.73 -9.50
CA ASP A 28 -16.32 6.01 -8.98
C ASP A 28 -15.32 5.77 -7.84
N ARG A 29 -15.62 4.87 -6.89
CA ARG A 29 -14.66 4.56 -5.80
C ARG A 29 -13.35 3.99 -6.33
N VAL A 30 -13.40 3.06 -7.28
CA VAL A 30 -12.19 2.46 -7.87
C VAL A 30 -11.41 3.46 -8.73
N HIS A 31 -12.08 4.40 -9.41
CA HIS A 31 -11.40 5.33 -10.30
C HIS A 31 -11.02 6.67 -9.68
N GLU A 32 -11.71 7.11 -8.63
CA GLU A 32 -11.47 8.39 -7.96
C GLU A 32 -10.68 8.22 -6.66
N ALA A 33 -10.97 7.19 -5.86
CA ALA A 33 -10.34 7.03 -4.54
C ALA A 33 -9.07 6.18 -4.60
N LEU A 34 -9.02 5.16 -5.46
CA LEU A 34 -7.85 4.31 -5.64
C LEU A 34 -6.90 4.95 -6.66
N ASP A 35 -5.85 5.63 -6.17
CA ASP A 35 -4.84 6.32 -6.98
C ASP A 35 -3.49 5.56 -7.01
N PRO A 36 -3.21 4.76 -8.07
CA PRO A 36 -1.92 4.10 -8.26
C PRO A 36 -0.74 5.07 -8.27
N SER A 37 -0.94 6.30 -8.77
CA SER A 37 0.13 7.29 -8.87
C SER A 37 0.52 7.83 -7.49
N ALA A 38 -0.45 8.00 -6.57
CA ALA A 38 -0.17 8.36 -5.20
C ALA A 38 0.65 7.28 -4.49
N LEU A 39 0.29 6.01 -4.66
CA LEU A 39 1.03 4.88 -4.10
C LEU A 39 2.46 4.83 -4.64
N GLY A 40 2.65 5.02 -5.95
CA GLY A 40 3.97 5.12 -6.56
C GLY A 40 4.82 6.28 -6.00
N ARG A 41 4.22 7.46 -5.77
CA ARG A 41 4.92 8.59 -5.12
C ARG A 41 5.35 8.29 -3.69
N VAL A 42 4.54 7.53 -2.94
CA VAL A 42 4.89 7.08 -1.59
C VAL A 42 6.04 6.06 -1.63
N ALA A 43 6.01 5.13 -2.59
CA ALA A 43 7.11 4.19 -2.81
C ALA A 43 8.43 4.91 -3.10
N ASP A 44 8.41 5.89 -4.03
CA ASP A 44 9.58 6.73 -4.34
C ASP A 44 10.09 7.49 -3.11
N SER A 45 9.17 7.91 -2.22
CA SER A 45 9.55 8.56 -0.96
C SER A 45 10.32 7.59 -0.07
N TRP A 46 9.83 6.36 0.12
CA TRP A 46 10.53 5.36 0.91
C TRP A 46 11.90 5.01 0.34
N ARG A 47 12.04 4.90 -0.98
CA ARG A 47 13.35 4.71 -1.65
C ARG A 47 14.34 5.81 -1.27
N ARG A 48 13.92 7.08 -1.40
CA ARG A 48 14.78 8.23 -1.04
C ARG A 48 15.19 8.21 0.43
N HIS A 49 14.27 7.83 1.33
CA HIS A 49 14.61 7.72 2.75
C HIS A 49 15.60 6.57 3.03
N ALA A 50 15.48 5.44 2.34
CA ALA A 50 16.44 4.34 2.45
C ALA A 50 17.86 4.80 2.06
N GLU A 51 17.98 5.49 0.92
CA GLU A 51 19.24 6.06 0.42
C GLU A 51 19.82 7.08 1.41
N LEU A 52 19.01 8.03 1.88
CA LEU A 52 19.45 9.07 2.82
C LEU A 52 19.92 8.48 4.16
N LEU A 53 19.18 7.51 4.71
CA LEU A 53 19.55 6.86 5.96
C LEU A 53 20.81 6.01 5.81
N GLY A 54 20.92 5.25 4.72
CA GLY A 54 22.09 4.44 4.43
C GLY A 54 23.35 5.29 4.34
N GLU A 55 23.26 6.41 3.61
CA GLU A 55 24.37 7.35 3.49
C GLU A 55 24.72 8.03 4.83
N ALA A 56 23.72 8.48 5.59
CA ALA A 56 23.94 9.12 6.89
C ALA A 56 24.67 8.19 7.87
N PHE A 57 24.26 6.92 7.96
CA PHE A 57 24.90 5.95 8.86
C PHE A 57 26.28 5.51 8.36
N ARG A 58 26.50 5.47 7.05
CA ARG A 58 27.83 5.24 6.47
C ARG A 58 28.80 6.36 6.84
N VAL A 59 28.42 7.62 6.57
CA VAL A 59 29.22 8.80 6.91
C VAL A 59 29.50 8.89 8.42
N PHE A 60 28.49 8.62 9.25
CA PHE A 60 28.67 8.58 10.70
C PHE A 60 29.64 7.47 11.12
N SER A 61 29.50 6.26 10.59
CA SER A 61 30.41 5.14 10.90
C SER A 61 31.84 5.46 10.51
N ASP A 62 32.07 6.03 9.33
CA ASP A 62 33.39 6.40 8.84
C ASP A 62 34.02 7.47 9.77
N SER A 63 33.25 8.52 10.10
CA SER A 63 33.72 9.59 10.99
C SER A 63 34.05 9.10 12.40
N VAL A 64 33.26 8.17 12.94
CA VAL A 64 33.51 7.66 14.29
C VAL A 64 34.67 6.67 14.31
N ASN A 65 34.84 5.83 13.29
CA ASN A 65 36.00 4.96 13.15
C ASN A 65 37.31 5.77 13.09
N ASP A 66 37.32 6.89 12.36
CA ASP A 66 38.47 7.78 12.26
C ASP A 66 38.84 8.43 13.60
N GLU A 67 37.83 8.84 14.38
CA GLU A 67 38.07 9.43 15.70
C GLU A 67 38.58 8.38 16.70
N PHE A 68 37.97 7.20 16.69
CA PHE A 68 38.34 6.10 17.56
C PHE A 68 39.72 5.52 17.27
N ALA A 69 40.25 5.66 16.06
CA ALA A 69 41.62 5.26 15.72
C ALA A 69 42.69 5.91 16.62
N ARG A 70 42.36 7.03 17.30
CA ARG A 70 43.26 7.78 18.19
C ARG A 70 43.04 7.48 19.68
N TRP A 71 42.00 6.73 20.01
CA TRP A 71 41.57 6.49 21.39
C TRP A 71 42.05 5.13 21.88
N SER A 72 42.20 4.98 23.20
CA SER A 72 42.59 3.70 23.81
C SER A 72 42.07 3.58 25.25
N GLY A 73 42.09 2.36 25.79
CA GLY A 73 41.70 2.07 27.17
C GLY A 73 40.20 1.77 27.36
N HIS A 74 39.79 1.63 28.61
CA HIS A 74 38.45 1.14 28.95
C HIS A 74 37.30 2.05 28.45
N ALA A 75 37.48 3.38 28.53
CA ALA A 75 36.48 4.33 28.02
C ALA A 75 36.28 4.19 26.51
N TYR A 76 37.35 3.90 25.76
CA TYR A 76 37.27 3.60 24.33
C TYR A 76 36.47 2.32 24.07
N GLU A 77 36.74 1.22 24.78
CA GLU A 77 36.04 -0.05 24.56
C GLU A 77 34.52 0.07 24.77
N VAL A 78 34.11 0.80 25.81
CA VAL A 78 32.69 1.06 26.13
C VAL A 78 32.05 1.93 25.04
N ALA A 79 32.70 3.01 24.64
CA ALA A 79 32.20 3.92 23.60
C ALA A 79 32.13 3.23 22.22
N TRP A 80 33.15 2.45 21.88
CA TRP A 80 33.23 1.66 20.65
C TRP A 80 32.07 0.67 20.55
N LYS A 81 31.82 -0.10 21.62
CA LYS A 81 30.74 -1.07 21.65
C LYS A 81 29.37 -0.41 21.45
N SER A 82 29.07 0.65 22.21
CA SER A 82 27.81 1.39 22.11
C SER A 82 27.61 1.97 20.70
N THR A 83 28.67 2.54 20.11
CA THR A 83 28.62 3.09 18.75
C THR A 83 28.36 2.00 17.71
N ARG A 84 29.05 0.85 17.79
CA ARG A 84 28.81 -0.26 16.85
C ARG A 84 27.40 -0.80 16.94
N ASP A 85 26.85 -0.90 18.15
CA ASP A 85 25.47 -1.32 18.36
C ASP A 85 24.46 -0.31 17.80
N PHE A 86 24.76 0.99 17.85
CA PHE A 86 23.96 2.05 17.24
C PHE A 86 24.04 2.02 15.71
N VAL A 87 25.25 1.97 15.15
CA VAL A 87 25.50 1.90 13.69
C VAL A 87 24.87 0.64 13.10
N GLY A 88 25.05 -0.52 13.74
CA GLY A 88 24.48 -1.77 13.27
C GLY A 88 22.96 -1.74 13.18
N ARG A 89 22.28 -1.09 14.14
CA ARG A 89 20.82 -0.87 14.09
C ARG A 89 20.42 0.18 13.06
N GLY A 90 21.19 1.25 12.95
CA GLY A 90 20.97 2.30 11.96
C GLY A 90 21.02 1.80 10.53
N LEU A 91 21.99 0.93 10.23
CA LEU A 91 22.15 0.28 8.93
C LEU A 91 21.04 -0.73 8.60
N ALA A 92 20.22 -1.14 9.57
CA ALA A 92 19.03 -1.95 9.32
C ALA A 92 17.80 -1.12 8.94
N LEU A 93 17.80 0.20 9.17
CA LEU A 93 16.67 1.08 8.83
C LEU A 93 16.42 1.19 7.32
N PRO A 94 17.45 1.31 6.45
CA PRO A 94 17.26 1.28 5.00
C PRO A 94 16.52 0.02 4.51
N GLU A 95 16.80 -1.15 5.09
CA GLU A 95 16.13 -2.40 4.69
C GLU A 95 14.62 -2.37 4.98
N VAL A 96 14.21 -1.72 6.07
CA VAL A 96 12.80 -1.49 6.40
C VAL A 96 12.16 -0.55 5.38
N CYS A 97 12.83 0.57 5.07
CA CYS A 97 12.37 1.51 4.05
C CYS A 97 12.24 0.86 2.67
N ASP A 98 13.22 0.03 2.25
CA ASP A 98 13.17 -0.72 1.00
C ASP A 98 12.02 -1.73 0.98
N THR A 99 11.73 -2.36 2.12
CA THR A 99 10.59 -3.27 2.23
C THR A 99 9.27 -2.53 2.06
N LEU A 100 9.12 -1.36 2.71
CA LEU A 100 7.96 -0.50 2.55
C LEU A 100 7.81 0.02 1.13
N GLN A 101 8.91 0.38 0.47
CA GLN A 101 8.93 0.79 -0.93
C GLN A 101 8.36 -0.33 -1.84
N ARG A 102 8.87 -1.56 -1.74
CA ARG A 102 8.37 -2.70 -2.53
C ARG A 102 6.89 -2.99 -2.28
N LEU A 103 6.44 -2.88 -1.04
CA LEU A 103 5.02 -3.06 -0.69
C LEU A 103 4.15 -1.99 -1.35
N MET A 104 4.59 -0.73 -1.36
CA MET A 104 3.85 0.35 -2.00
C MET A 104 3.83 0.23 -3.53
N GLU A 105 4.91 -0.26 -4.15
CA GLU A 105 4.93 -0.56 -5.60
C GLU A 105 3.97 -1.68 -5.95
N ALA A 106 3.99 -2.79 -5.21
CA ALA A 106 3.05 -3.89 -5.41
C ALA A 106 1.59 -3.43 -5.26
N ASN A 107 1.32 -2.57 -4.28
CA ASN A 107 -0.01 -1.98 -4.10
C ASN A 107 -0.40 -1.05 -5.26
N ALA A 108 0.55 -0.28 -5.81
CA ALA A 108 0.30 0.57 -6.97
C ALA A 108 -0.04 -0.26 -8.22
N GLU A 109 0.69 -1.35 -8.46
CA GLU A 109 0.43 -2.29 -9.54
C GLU A 109 -0.93 -2.97 -9.39
N ALA A 110 -1.23 -3.47 -8.18
CA ALA A 110 -2.52 -4.07 -7.86
C ALA A 110 -3.66 -3.08 -8.09
N ALA A 111 -3.52 -1.84 -7.61
CA ALA A 111 -4.48 -0.78 -7.80
C ALA A 111 -4.75 -0.50 -9.30
N GLN A 112 -3.70 -0.44 -10.11
CA GLN A 112 -3.86 -0.25 -11.55
C GLN A 112 -4.51 -1.47 -12.22
N ALA A 113 -4.17 -2.69 -11.80
CA ALA A 113 -4.78 -3.91 -12.30
C ALA A 113 -6.30 -3.96 -12.02
N ILE A 114 -6.72 -3.56 -10.81
CA ILE A 114 -8.13 -3.45 -10.43
C ILE A 114 -8.86 -2.43 -11.30
N ARG A 115 -8.29 -1.22 -11.49
CA ARG A 115 -8.87 -0.19 -12.36
C ARG A 115 -9.05 -0.68 -13.80
N ASN A 116 -8.06 -1.40 -14.32
CA ASN A 116 -8.10 -1.94 -15.68
C ASN A 116 -9.11 -3.10 -15.83
N ALA A 117 -9.29 -3.91 -14.79
CA ALA A 117 -10.17 -5.07 -14.82
C ALA A 117 -11.65 -4.69 -14.67
N LEU A 118 -11.95 -3.56 -14.04
CA LEU A 118 -13.32 -3.11 -13.83
C LEU A 118 -13.88 -2.52 -15.14
N PRO A 119 -15.01 -3.01 -15.66
CA PRO A 119 -15.66 -2.42 -16.83
C PRO A 119 -16.46 -1.16 -16.43
N PRO A 120 -16.63 -0.17 -17.35
CA PRO A 120 -17.44 1.00 -17.09
C PRO A 120 -18.92 0.64 -16.88
N PRO A 121 -19.65 1.42 -16.07
CA PRO A 121 -21.08 1.22 -15.88
C PRO A 121 -21.83 1.43 -17.21
N PRO A 122 -22.88 0.63 -17.48
CA PRO A 122 -23.69 0.81 -18.68
C PRO A 122 -24.35 2.20 -18.66
N PRO A 123 -24.53 2.84 -19.83
CA PRO A 123 -25.17 4.14 -19.90
C PRO A 123 -26.63 4.03 -19.43
N PRO A 124 -27.20 5.07 -18.79
CA PRO A 124 -28.57 5.02 -18.28
C PRO A 124 -29.57 4.80 -19.40
N TYR A 125 -30.66 4.08 -19.11
CA TYR A 125 -31.75 3.86 -20.05
C TYR A 125 -32.28 5.19 -20.61
N ARG A 126 -32.38 5.25 -21.94
CA ARG A 126 -32.99 6.38 -22.66
C ARG A 126 -34.27 5.93 -23.36
N PRO A 127 -35.44 6.48 -22.97
CA PRO A 127 -36.70 6.29 -23.70
C PRO A 127 -36.56 6.69 -25.19
N LEU A 128 -37.41 6.14 -26.06
CA LEU A 128 -37.51 6.65 -27.44
C LEU A 128 -38.08 8.08 -27.43
N ASP A 129 -37.65 8.89 -28.40
CA ASP A 129 -38.19 10.23 -28.62
C ASP A 129 -39.67 10.18 -29.05
N ASP A 130 -40.06 9.15 -29.80
CA ASP A 130 -41.45 8.86 -30.13
C ASP A 130 -42.16 8.16 -28.95
N GLN A 131 -43.10 8.87 -28.33
CA GLN A 131 -43.87 8.39 -27.20
C GLN A 131 -44.78 7.20 -27.55
N ALA A 132 -45.32 7.13 -28.76
CA ALA A 132 -46.16 6.00 -29.18
C ALA A 132 -45.31 4.74 -29.34
N ALA A 133 -44.13 4.88 -29.95
CA ALA A 133 -43.16 3.79 -30.04
C ALA A 133 -42.65 3.35 -28.66
N GLU A 134 -42.39 4.29 -27.73
CA GLU A 134 -42.00 3.97 -26.35
C GLU A 134 -43.12 3.26 -25.58
N ALA A 135 -44.39 3.61 -25.81
CA ALA A 135 -45.51 2.91 -25.17
C ALA A 135 -45.62 1.45 -25.63
N VAL A 136 -45.34 1.16 -26.90
CA VAL A 136 -45.43 -0.19 -27.48
C VAL A 136 -44.18 -1.03 -27.17
N HIS A 137 -42.98 -0.46 -27.34
CA HIS A 137 -41.72 -1.20 -27.27
C HIS A 137 -40.92 -0.96 -25.98
N GLY A 138 -41.22 0.09 -25.22
CA GLY A 138 -40.43 0.50 -24.06
C GLY A 138 -40.37 -0.54 -22.96
N GLY A 139 -41.42 -1.34 -22.76
CA GLY A 139 -41.41 -2.46 -21.81
C GLY A 139 -40.32 -3.49 -22.11
N GLN A 140 -40.26 -3.97 -23.36
CA GLN A 140 -39.24 -4.92 -23.80
C GLN A 140 -37.83 -4.30 -23.74
N ARG A 141 -37.68 -3.03 -24.16
CA ARG A 141 -36.40 -2.31 -24.11
C ARG A 141 -35.89 -2.11 -22.69
N ARG A 142 -36.76 -1.71 -21.76
CA ARG A 142 -36.43 -1.58 -20.32
C ARG A 142 -36.00 -2.92 -19.75
N MET A 143 -36.75 -3.99 -19.99
CA MET A 143 -36.39 -5.32 -19.49
C MET A 143 -35.03 -5.80 -20.02
N ALA A 144 -34.75 -5.59 -21.32
CA ALA A 144 -33.45 -5.93 -21.90
C ALA A 144 -32.30 -5.10 -21.29
N TYR A 145 -32.55 -3.80 -21.06
CA TYR A 145 -31.61 -2.93 -20.36
C TYR A 145 -31.35 -3.41 -18.92
N ASP A 146 -32.40 -3.69 -18.14
CA ASP A 146 -32.28 -4.11 -16.75
C ASP A 146 -31.50 -5.41 -16.61
N LEU A 147 -31.72 -6.37 -17.53
CA LEU A 147 -30.97 -7.62 -17.57
C LEU A 147 -29.48 -7.38 -17.86
N ALA A 148 -29.17 -6.53 -18.85
CA ALA A 148 -27.79 -6.20 -19.18
C ALA A 148 -27.09 -5.44 -18.04
N ALA A 149 -27.79 -4.50 -17.40
CA ALA A 149 -27.26 -3.74 -16.27
C ALA A 149 -27.01 -4.62 -15.04
N ALA A 150 -27.92 -5.56 -14.74
CA ALA A 150 -27.74 -6.53 -13.67
C ALA A 150 -26.54 -7.46 -13.93
N SER A 151 -26.35 -7.92 -15.17
CA SER A 151 -25.18 -8.72 -15.56
C SER A 151 -23.88 -7.93 -15.38
N ALA A 152 -23.83 -6.69 -15.86
CA ALA A 152 -22.64 -5.84 -15.75
C ALA A 152 -22.27 -5.54 -14.28
N LEU A 153 -23.26 -5.35 -13.41
CA LEU A 153 -23.04 -5.20 -11.97
C LEU A 153 -22.50 -6.50 -11.33
N ALA A 154 -23.00 -7.66 -11.74
CA ALA A 154 -22.47 -8.94 -11.27
C ALA A 154 -21.00 -9.10 -11.66
N ASP A 155 -20.64 -8.82 -12.92
CA ASP A 155 -19.25 -8.87 -13.40
C ASP A 155 -18.35 -7.90 -12.62
N ALA A 156 -18.82 -6.67 -12.36
CA ALA A 156 -18.09 -5.69 -11.56
C ALA A 156 -17.84 -6.19 -10.12
N ARG A 157 -18.83 -6.85 -9.50
CA ARG A 157 -18.69 -7.44 -8.17
C ARG A 157 -17.76 -8.64 -8.15
N ASP A 158 -17.73 -9.42 -9.24
CA ASP A 158 -16.78 -10.52 -9.41
C ASP A 158 -15.35 -9.99 -9.53
N VAL A 159 -15.12 -8.87 -10.22
CA VAL A 159 -13.81 -8.20 -10.22
C VAL A 159 -13.38 -7.83 -8.80
N LEU A 160 -14.27 -7.24 -7.99
CA LEU A 160 -13.93 -6.90 -6.60
C LEU A 160 -13.73 -8.15 -5.73
N THR A 161 -14.44 -9.24 -6.01
CA THR A 161 -14.33 -10.46 -5.22
C THR A 161 -13.07 -11.26 -5.56
N TYR A 162 -12.74 -11.38 -6.85
CA TYR A 162 -11.70 -12.29 -7.36
C TYR A 162 -10.43 -11.59 -7.83
N VAL A 163 -10.46 -10.27 -8.02
CA VAL A 163 -9.25 -9.47 -8.32
C VAL A 163 -8.86 -8.65 -7.10
N TYR A 164 -9.74 -7.78 -6.60
CA TYR A 164 -9.39 -6.86 -5.50
C TYR A 164 -8.97 -7.58 -4.22
N ASN A 165 -9.82 -8.47 -3.69
CA ASN A 165 -9.56 -9.17 -2.42
C ASN A 165 -8.26 -10.00 -2.39
N PRO A 166 -7.84 -10.70 -3.46
CA PRO A 166 -6.55 -11.38 -3.45
C PRO A 166 -5.36 -10.47 -3.76
N THR A 167 -5.52 -9.38 -4.52
CA THR A 167 -4.39 -8.52 -4.93
C THR A 167 -4.02 -7.45 -3.91
N LEU A 168 -4.98 -6.90 -3.19
CA LEU A 168 -4.72 -5.93 -2.12
C LEU A 168 -4.84 -6.64 -0.77
N PRO A 169 -3.72 -6.84 -0.05
CA PRO A 169 -3.80 -7.30 1.34
C PRO A 169 -4.59 -6.29 2.17
N ALA A 170 -5.21 -6.76 3.26
CA ALA A 170 -5.94 -5.86 4.15
C ALA A 170 -5.02 -4.74 4.63
N SER A 171 -5.54 -3.52 4.67
CA SER A 171 -4.78 -2.34 5.11
C SER A 171 -4.14 -2.59 6.48
N GLY A 172 -2.82 -2.44 6.54
CA GLY A 172 -2.03 -2.67 7.76
C GLY A 172 -1.55 -4.10 7.95
N ASP A 173 -1.83 -5.02 7.03
CA ASP A 173 -1.21 -6.34 7.05
C ASP A 173 0.24 -6.26 6.56
N ARG A 174 1.12 -7.02 7.20
CA ARG A 174 2.56 -7.12 6.86
C ARG A 174 3.33 -5.80 6.82
N VAL A 175 2.95 -4.82 7.64
CA VAL A 175 3.72 -3.58 7.80
C VAL A 175 4.97 -3.85 8.64
N PRO A 176 6.18 -3.68 8.10
CA PRO A 176 7.41 -3.88 8.86
C PRO A 176 7.55 -2.81 9.95
N ARG A 177 7.97 -3.23 11.13
CA ARG A 177 8.18 -2.36 12.28
C ARG A 177 9.63 -1.89 12.37
N PHE A 178 9.81 -0.63 12.73
CA PHE A 178 11.12 -0.13 13.14
C PHE A 178 11.47 -0.67 14.54
N ALA A 179 12.67 -1.23 14.70
CA ALA A 179 13.14 -1.65 16.01
C ALA A 179 13.23 -0.43 16.96
N PRO A 180 12.67 -0.51 18.19
CA PRO A 180 12.72 0.61 19.12
C PRO A 180 14.17 0.94 19.51
N ALA A 181 14.48 2.24 19.64
CA ALA A 181 15.74 2.69 20.22
C ALA A 181 15.82 2.22 21.68
N GLN A 182 16.98 1.68 22.11
CA GLN A 182 17.15 1.40 23.53
C GLN A 182 17.17 2.71 24.30
N SER A 183 16.23 2.86 25.23
CA SER A 183 16.35 3.85 26.30
C SER A 183 17.69 3.61 26.99
N GLY A 184 18.55 4.62 27.04
CA GLY A 184 19.75 4.60 27.86
C GLY A 184 19.36 4.57 29.33
N GLY A 185 18.88 3.41 29.79
CA GLY A 185 18.65 3.15 31.20
C GLY A 185 20.02 3.07 31.85
N LEU A 186 20.46 4.19 32.42
CA LEU A 186 21.34 4.17 33.56
C LEU A 186 20.59 3.38 34.64
N ALA A 187 20.83 2.06 34.70
CA ALA A 187 20.50 1.29 35.88
C ALA A 187 21.33 1.89 37.02
N GLN A 188 20.63 2.59 37.93
CA GLN A 188 21.15 2.95 39.25
C GLN A 188 21.30 1.69 40.10
#